data_AF-A0A929DA71-F1
#
_entry.id   AF-A0A929DA71-F1
#
_cell.length_a   1.000
_cell.length_b   1.000
_cell.length_c   1.000
_cell.angle_alpha   90.00
_cell.angle_beta   90.00
_cell.angle_gamma   90.00
#
_symmetry.space_group_name_H-M   'P 1'
#
loop_
_entity.id
_entity.type
_entity.pdbx_description
1 polymer ?
#
loop_
_entity_poly.entity_id
_entity_poly.type
_entity_poly.pdbx_seq_one_letter_code
_entity_poly.pdbx_strand_id
1 'polypeptide(L)'
;SSEILSALAAVAKKMNFHAEWSVNEIVAVEAAAGASFAGIPALSAMKQNGVNVASDFLVNLGMTGSGSGGLVLVTGDDPSAISSSNEEDSRWICKWMDMPLLEPSTAQEAKDMTRWAFEVSRIVENACFVRETTRLAHTRGKVVLGDLPKERKTAYFPDVWNMCNPTKSQFTAGPFGILHHKLHERLKKIVPVFEESEFNEYVGPEKPELLVITSGVCSLYCKEAVTLLGAEDRIGVFKLGTTWPLPEKLLRTQLERTQTVLFAEEIDAFTEGNVMELAASLWADLKPITFLGKRSGHIPSWGALSTDMIASTLAGILNVEYSSAGRTAAYDEGLSTAAKMVPPRAINLCPGCPHRGTYWSIKNALTIDGRHGLVAGDIGCYSLGFIGAGFFQERTMHCMGAGIGVANGLGNLREFGFDQPVLALAGDSTFYHACIPAMVNGVYNKANFIFIIVDNSATAMTGFQPHPGVGRAATGDPAPIVDMEALCRALGARVEVCDPFDIEGSTKMLLSLMADEGGGARVLIMRRICELVRARRDKGRPYTMRVNPDLCAGDACGCNRLCIRLFGCPGLIWDQETGRAKIDEAICTGCGLCADICPQKAIEREAA
;
A
#
# COMPACT_ATOMS: atom_id res chain seq x y z
N SER A 1 -18.06 -23.11 -3.02
CA SER A 1 -18.19 -21.67 -3.31
C SER A 1 -19.48 -21.34 -4.05
N SER A 2 -19.65 -21.68 -5.33
CA SER A 2 -20.79 -21.23 -6.16
C SER A 2 -22.18 -21.64 -5.63
N GLU A 3 -22.31 -22.84 -5.05
CA GLU A 3 -23.55 -23.28 -4.40
C GLU A 3 -23.93 -22.41 -3.19
N ILE A 4 -22.95 -21.83 -2.49
CA ILE A 4 -23.15 -21.00 -1.28
C ILE A 4 -23.88 -19.71 -1.68
N LEU A 5 -23.33 -18.97 -2.64
CA LEU A 5 -23.96 -17.72 -3.11
C LEU A 5 -25.30 -17.99 -3.80
N SER A 6 -25.43 -19.12 -4.51
CA SER A 6 -26.72 -19.55 -5.09
C SER A 6 -27.78 -19.77 -4.01
N ALA A 7 -27.44 -20.45 -2.92
CA ALA A 7 -28.35 -20.69 -1.79
C ALA A 7 -28.67 -19.40 -1.00
N LEU A 8 -27.67 -18.52 -0.81
CA LEU A 8 -27.87 -17.22 -0.16
C LEU A 8 -28.78 -16.31 -1.00
N ALA A 9 -28.51 -16.15 -2.30
CA ALA A 9 -29.32 -15.32 -3.20
C ALA A 9 -30.78 -15.78 -3.27
N ALA A 10 -31.03 -17.09 -3.21
CA ALA A 10 -32.38 -17.67 -3.16
C ALA A 10 -33.20 -17.26 -1.92
N VAL A 11 -32.55 -16.86 -0.82
CA VAL A 11 -33.22 -16.41 0.42
C VAL A 11 -32.99 -14.94 0.76
N ALA A 12 -32.06 -14.26 0.08
CA ALA A 12 -31.62 -12.89 0.34
C ALA A 12 -32.77 -11.89 0.51
N LYS A 13 -33.75 -11.88 -0.41
CA LYS A 13 -34.93 -10.99 -0.32
C LYS A 13 -35.89 -11.34 0.83
N LYS A 14 -35.97 -12.61 1.23
CA LYS A 14 -36.85 -13.08 2.31
C LYS A 14 -36.24 -12.79 3.70
N MET A 15 -34.94 -12.99 3.83
CA MET A 15 -34.18 -12.70 5.05
C MET A 15 -33.72 -11.23 5.13
N ASN A 16 -33.84 -10.51 3.99
CA ASN A 16 -33.54 -9.09 3.82
C ASN A 16 -32.07 -8.77 4.17
N PHE A 17 -31.18 -9.27 3.31
CA PHE A 17 -29.75 -8.97 3.21
C PHE A 17 -29.34 -8.84 1.72
N HIS A 18 -28.25 -8.14 1.42
CA HIS A 18 -27.71 -7.99 0.06
C HIS A 18 -26.94 -9.23 -0.39
N ALA A 19 -27.12 -9.65 -1.65
CA ALA A 19 -26.37 -10.72 -2.27
C ALA A 19 -26.20 -10.45 -3.78
N GLU A 20 -24.96 -10.37 -4.24
CA GLU A 20 -24.61 -10.15 -5.64
C GLU A 20 -23.62 -11.21 -6.14
N TRP A 21 -23.60 -11.43 -7.46
CA TRP A 21 -22.45 -12.00 -8.13
C TRP A 21 -21.57 -10.84 -8.58
N SER A 22 -20.37 -10.75 -8.03
CA SER A 22 -19.37 -9.78 -8.48
C SER A 22 -18.59 -10.32 -9.69
N VAL A 23 -18.07 -9.44 -10.53
CA VAL A 23 -17.49 -9.83 -11.84
C VAL A 23 -16.17 -10.60 -11.76
N ASN A 24 -15.43 -10.45 -10.66
CA ASN A 24 -14.24 -11.21 -10.32
C ASN A 24 -14.06 -11.21 -8.78
N GLU A 25 -13.09 -11.99 -8.31
CA GLU A 25 -12.91 -12.23 -6.88
C GLU A 25 -12.31 -11.05 -6.11
N ILE A 26 -11.42 -10.26 -6.70
CA ILE A 26 -10.86 -9.07 -6.02
C ILE A 26 -11.95 -8.04 -5.71
N VAL A 27 -12.80 -7.71 -6.69
CA VAL A 27 -13.95 -6.79 -6.50
C VAL A 27 -14.95 -7.34 -5.49
N ALA A 28 -15.13 -8.67 -5.45
CA ALA A 28 -15.98 -9.32 -4.44
C ALA A 28 -15.44 -9.13 -3.00
N VAL A 29 -14.11 -9.17 -2.79
CA VAL A 29 -13.51 -8.90 -1.46
C VAL A 29 -13.55 -7.41 -1.14
N GLU A 30 -13.24 -6.54 -2.09
CA GLU A 30 -13.24 -5.08 -1.90
C GLU A 30 -14.64 -4.55 -1.53
N ALA A 31 -15.69 -5.02 -2.22
CA ALA A 31 -17.06 -4.67 -1.91
C ALA A 31 -17.51 -5.21 -0.53
N ALA A 32 -17.14 -6.45 -0.19
CA ALA A 32 -17.41 -7.01 1.13
C ALA A 32 -16.65 -6.25 2.25
N ALA A 33 -15.41 -5.84 2.00
CA ALA A 33 -14.62 -5.02 2.93
C ALA A 33 -15.26 -3.64 3.14
N GLY A 34 -15.70 -2.96 2.07
CA GLY A 34 -16.43 -1.69 2.15
C GLY A 34 -17.68 -1.76 3.05
N ALA A 35 -18.46 -2.84 2.95
CA ALA A 35 -19.57 -3.09 3.86
C ALA A 35 -19.13 -3.26 5.33
N SER A 36 -18.03 -3.99 5.57
CA SER A 36 -17.47 -4.19 6.92
C SER A 36 -16.85 -2.92 7.53
N PHE A 37 -16.26 -2.04 6.70
CA PHE A 37 -15.74 -0.74 7.12
C PHE A 37 -16.85 0.18 7.67
N ALA A 38 -18.02 0.18 7.01
CA ALA A 38 -19.23 0.88 7.48
C ALA A 38 -20.02 0.12 8.55
N GLY A 39 -19.43 -0.90 9.17
CA GLY A 39 -20.00 -1.61 10.32
C GLY A 39 -20.94 -2.78 9.99
N ILE A 40 -21.21 -3.11 8.73
CA ILE A 40 -22.13 -4.18 8.33
C ILE A 40 -21.37 -5.52 8.16
N PRO A 41 -21.79 -6.63 8.79
CA PRO A 41 -21.12 -7.93 8.60
C PRO A 41 -21.21 -8.39 7.15
N ALA A 42 -20.08 -8.78 6.56
CA ALA A 42 -19.98 -9.11 5.14
C ALA A 42 -19.26 -10.44 4.88
N LEU A 43 -19.63 -11.11 3.78
CA LEU A 43 -19.04 -12.39 3.37
C LEU A 43 -18.81 -12.43 1.87
N SER A 44 -17.64 -12.93 1.45
CA SER A 44 -17.33 -13.26 0.05
C SER A 44 -16.87 -14.72 -0.05
N ALA A 45 -17.18 -15.39 -1.16
CA ALA A 45 -17.02 -16.85 -1.29
C ALA A 45 -16.47 -17.26 -2.67
N MET A 46 -15.33 -17.96 -2.68
CA MET A 46 -14.55 -18.26 -3.88
C MET A 46 -13.78 -19.58 -3.78
N LYS A 47 -13.05 -19.95 -4.84
CA LYS A 47 -12.06 -21.04 -4.82
C LYS A 47 -10.68 -20.50 -4.41
N GLN A 48 -9.73 -21.39 -4.13
CA GLN A 48 -8.36 -21.03 -3.77
C GLN A 48 -7.69 -20.07 -4.78
N ASN A 49 -7.94 -20.25 -6.09
CA ASN A 49 -7.42 -19.35 -7.12
C ASN A 49 -8.04 -17.94 -7.11
N GLY A 50 -9.27 -17.80 -6.61
CA GLY A 50 -9.89 -16.49 -6.39
C GLY A 50 -9.18 -15.69 -5.29
N VAL A 51 -8.66 -16.39 -4.27
CA VAL A 51 -7.84 -15.77 -3.21
C VAL A 51 -6.52 -15.25 -3.77
N ASN A 52 -5.95 -15.89 -4.79
CA ASN A 52 -4.79 -15.38 -5.52
C ASN A 52 -5.12 -14.15 -6.37
N VAL A 53 -6.29 -14.10 -7.02
CA VAL A 53 -6.75 -12.89 -7.75
C VAL A 53 -6.98 -11.73 -6.77
N ALA A 54 -7.56 -12.01 -5.61
CA ALA A 54 -7.80 -11.03 -4.54
C ALA A 54 -6.55 -10.73 -3.68
N SER A 55 -5.39 -11.33 -3.97
CA SER A 55 -4.29 -11.33 -3.00
C SER A 55 -3.71 -9.94 -2.75
N ASP A 56 -3.65 -9.09 -3.76
CA ASP A 56 -3.10 -7.72 -3.66
C ASP A 56 -3.91 -6.85 -2.69
N PHE A 57 -5.25 -6.83 -2.83
CA PHE A 57 -6.12 -6.16 -1.87
C PHE A 57 -6.05 -6.81 -0.48
N LEU A 58 -6.03 -8.14 -0.40
CA LEU A 58 -5.89 -8.85 0.89
C LEU A 58 -4.57 -8.51 1.59
N VAL A 59 -3.45 -8.43 0.87
CA VAL A 59 -2.14 -7.96 1.40
C VAL A 59 -2.02 -6.44 1.57
N ASN A 60 -3.14 -5.74 1.53
CA ASN A 60 -3.25 -4.40 2.10
C ASN A 60 -4.28 -4.37 3.23
N LEU A 61 -5.41 -5.07 3.07
CA LEU A 61 -6.48 -5.18 4.07
C LEU A 61 -6.00 -5.71 5.42
N GLY A 62 -5.06 -6.68 5.42
CA GLY A 62 -4.49 -7.18 6.68
C GLY A 62 -3.64 -6.15 7.45
N MET A 63 -3.22 -5.09 6.79
CA MET A 63 -2.47 -3.97 7.39
C MET A 63 -3.40 -2.92 7.99
N THR A 64 -4.59 -2.77 7.39
CA THR A 64 -5.58 -1.77 7.79
C THR A 64 -6.49 -2.29 8.89
N GLY A 65 -6.87 -3.57 8.77
CA GLY A 65 -8.01 -4.16 9.45
C GLY A 65 -9.28 -4.12 8.60
N SER A 66 -10.29 -4.89 9.01
CA SER A 66 -11.59 -5.03 8.33
C SER A 66 -12.70 -4.15 8.91
N GLY A 67 -12.42 -3.35 9.95
CA GLY A 67 -13.43 -2.53 10.63
C GLY A 67 -14.46 -3.32 11.47
N SER A 68 -15.48 -2.60 11.95
CA SER A 68 -16.39 -3.07 13.01
C SER A 68 -17.54 -3.98 12.55
N GLY A 69 -17.70 -4.19 11.23
CA GLY A 69 -18.67 -5.16 10.68
C GLY A 69 -18.29 -6.59 11.02
N GLY A 70 -17.06 -6.95 10.71
CA GLY A 70 -16.56 -8.32 10.66
C GLY A 70 -16.71 -8.87 9.25
N LEU A 71 -15.59 -9.29 8.66
CA LEU A 71 -15.49 -9.77 7.29
C LEU A 71 -15.09 -11.25 7.27
N VAL A 72 -15.85 -12.06 6.54
CA VAL A 72 -15.59 -13.50 6.39
C VAL A 72 -15.27 -13.84 4.93
N LEU A 73 -14.17 -14.55 4.70
CA LEU A 73 -13.84 -15.10 3.38
C LEU A 73 -14.00 -16.62 3.37
N VAL A 74 -14.89 -17.14 2.52
CA VAL A 74 -15.01 -18.59 2.32
C VAL A 74 -14.15 -19.00 1.13
N THR A 75 -13.14 -19.82 1.39
CA THR A 75 -12.26 -20.41 0.35
C THR A 75 -12.54 -21.91 0.22
N GLY A 76 -12.87 -22.34 -1.00
CA GLY A 76 -12.94 -23.74 -1.37
C GLY A 76 -11.62 -24.21 -1.98
N ASP A 77 -10.82 -24.93 -1.18
CA ASP A 77 -9.66 -25.66 -1.68
C ASP A 77 -10.12 -26.95 -2.39
N ASP A 78 -9.41 -27.35 -3.45
CA ASP A 78 -9.75 -28.53 -4.24
C ASP A 78 -8.60 -29.55 -4.27
N PRO A 79 -8.46 -30.41 -3.23
CA PRO A 79 -7.45 -31.48 -3.21
C PRO A 79 -7.63 -32.45 -4.38
N SER A 80 -6.51 -32.87 -4.96
CA SER A 80 -6.44 -33.57 -6.26
C SER A 80 -7.03 -32.78 -7.45
N ALA A 81 -7.23 -31.47 -7.31
CA ALA A 81 -7.62 -30.52 -8.35
C ALA A 81 -8.83 -30.97 -9.20
N ILE A 82 -9.83 -31.61 -8.58
CA ILE A 82 -10.95 -32.30 -9.26
C ILE A 82 -11.72 -31.37 -10.21
N SER A 83 -11.74 -30.08 -9.91
CA SER A 83 -12.41 -29.03 -10.70
C SER A 83 -11.63 -27.70 -10.72
N SER A 84 -10.32 -27.74 -10.48
CA SER A 84 -9.41 -26.57 -10.43
C SER A 84 -8.19 -26.79 -11.33
N SER A 85 -7.49 -25.71 -11.71
CA SER A 85 -6.27 -25.78 -12.54
C SER A 85 -5.01 -26.23 -11.78
N ASN A 86 -5.07 -26.28 -10.45
CA ASN A 86 -3.97 -26.55 -9.54
C ASN A 86 -4.49 -27.14 -8.22
N GLU A 87 -3.60 -27.83 -7.50
CA GLU A 87 -3.72 -28.00 -6.06
C GLU A 87 -2.99 -26.86 -5.37
N GLU A 88 -3.68 -26.12 -4.51
CA GLU A 88 -3.07 -25.17 -3.60
C GLU A 88 -3.76 -25.25 -2.24
N ASP A 89 -2.95 -25.08 -1.19
CA ASP A 89 -3.39 -25.10 0.19
C ASP A 89 -3.57 -23.66 0.67
N SER A 90 -4.80 -23.24 0.99
CA SER A 90 -5.04 -21.96 1.69
C SER A 90 -4.27 -21.89 3.03
N ARG A 91 -3.80 -23.04 3.55
CA ARG A 91 -2.85 -23.14 4.68
C ARG A 91 -1.39 -22.87 4.33
N TRP A 92 -1.02 -22.48 3.11
CA TRP A 92 0.16 -21.64 2.80
C TRP A 92 -0.20 -20.21 2.25
N ILE A 93 -1.47 -19.76 2.31
CA ILE A 93 -1.90 -18.34 2.09
C ILE A 93 -2.21 -17.57 3.39
N CYS A 94 -3.33 -17.77 4.11
CA CYS A 94 -3.85 -16.75 5.08
C CYS A 94 -2.91 -16.23 6.19
N LYS A 95 -2.00 -17.03 6.79
CA LYS A 95 -0.96 -16.61 7.73
C LYS A 95 0.07 -15.66 7.05
N TRP A 96 0.28 -15.69 5.72
CA TRP A 96 1.04 -14.69 4.91
C TRP A 96 0.22 -13.43 4.72
N MET A 97 -1.07 -13.53 5.04
CA MET A 97 -1.95 -12.43 5.30
C MET A 97 -2.26 -12.31 6.82
N ASP A 98 -1.44 -12.93 7.72
CA ASP A 98 -1.65 -13.39 9.13
C ASP A 98 -3.08 -13.71 9.64
N MET A 99 -4.08 -13.66 8.76
CA MET A 99 -5.50 -13.72 9.06
C MET A 99 -5.89 -15.08 9.65
N PRO A 100 -6.74 -15.09 10.70
CA PRO A 100 -7.22 -16.32 11.30
C PRO A 100 -7.98 -17.17 10.28
N LEU A 101 -7.67 -18.46 10.27
CA LEU A 101 -8.26 -19.48 9.39
C LEU A 101 -9.00 -20.51 10.23
N LEU A 102 -10.26 -20.77 9.88
CA LEU A 102 -11.13 -21.78 10.49
C LEU A 102 -11.39 -22.92 9.49
N GLU A 103 -11.36 -24.16 9.98
CA GLU A 103 -11.45 -25.38 9.16
C GLU A 103 -12.50 -26.36 9.74
N PRO A 104 -13.78 -26.24 9.35
CA PRO A 104 -14.84 -27.17 9.76
C PRO A 104 -14.70 -28.57 9.13
N SER A 105 -15.14 -29.61 9.84
CA SER A 105 -15.15 -31.01 9.37
C SER A 105 -16.54 -31.56 9.05
N THR A 106 -17.62 -30.90 9.50
CA THR A 106 -19.01 -31.33 9.25
C THR A 106 -19.93 -30.19 8.82
N ALA A 107 -21.10 -30.52 8.25
CA ALA A 107 -22.13 -29.53 7.88
C ALA A 107 -22.69 -28.75 9.10
N GLN A 108 -22.69 -29.36 10.29
CA GLN A 108 -23.05 -28.68 11.54
C GLN A 108 -21.96 -27.66 11.93
N GLU A 109 -20.70 -28.09 11.95
CA GLU A 109 -19.56 -27.23 12.26
C GLU A 109 -19.41 -26.09 11.27
N ALA A 110 -19.60 -26.32 9.96
CA ALA A 110 -19.56 -25.24 8.98
C ALA A 110 -20.59 -24.14 9.31
N LYS A 111 -21.82 -24.54 9.65
CA LYS A 111 -22.91 -23.63 10.05
C LYS A 111 -22.59 -22.86 11.35
N ASP A 112 -21.97 -23.51 12.34
CA ASP A 112 -21.62 -22.89 13.63
C ASP A 112 -20.34 -22.05 13.57
N MET A 113 -19.29 -22.52 12.89
CA MET A 113 -18.01 -21.84 12.74
C MET A 113 -18.09 -20.63 11.81
N THR A 114 -18.90 -20.64 10.75
CA THR A 114 -19.15 -19.42 9.94
C THR A 114 -19.84 -18.33 10.75
N ARG A 115 -20.72 -18.67 11.72
CA ARG A 115 -21.27 -17.69 12.66
C ARG A 115 -20.18 -17.11 13.58
N TRP A 116 -19.31 -17.98 14.11
CA TRP A 116 -18.20 -17.57 14.98
C TRP A 116 -17.10 -16.78 14.26
N ALA A 117 -16.86 -17.03 12.96
CA ALA A 117 -15.87 -16.31 12.14
C ALA A 117 -16.09 -14.79 12.15
N PHE A 118 -17.35 -14.33 12.17
CA PHE A 118 -17.69 -12.91 12.32
C PHE A 118 -17.32 -12.35 13.70
N GLU A 119 -17.42 -13.15 14.76
CA GLU A 119 -17.03 -12.76 16.12
C GLU A 119 -15.49 -12.71 16.22
N VAL A 120 -14.77 -13.72 15.71
CA VAL A 120 -13.31 -13.73 15.58
C VAL A 120 -12.79 -12.53 14.79
N SER A 121 -13.37 -12.25 13.61
CA SER A 121 -12.97 -11.12 12.76
C SER A 121 -13.03 -9.78 13.48
N ARG A 122 -14.08 -9.55 14.31
CA ARG A 122 -14.18 -8.33 15.11
C ARG A 122 -13.22 -8.29 16.31
N ILE A 123 -12.82 -9.43 16.85
CA ILE A 123 -11.84 -9.52 17.95
C ILE A 123 -10.41 -9.21 17.47
N VAL A 124 -10.06 -9.62 16.25
CA VAL A 124 -8.74 -9.34 15.63
C VAL A 124 -8.72 -8.08 14.76
N GLU A 125 -9.85 -7.35 14.71
CA GLU A 125 -10.13 -6.22 13.81
C GLU A 125 -9.81 -6.49 12.32
N ASN A 126 -9.88 -7.75 11.86
CA ASN A 126 -9.34 -8.19 10.56
C ASN A 126 -10.18 -9.33 9.94
N ALA A 127 -9.97 -9.64 8.66
CA ALA A 127 -10.71 -10.67 7.94
C ALA A 127 -10.50 -12.08 8.56
N CYS A 128 -11.55 -12.88 8.66
CA CYS A 128 -11.46 -14.28 9.10
C CYS A 128 -11.84 -15.22 7.96
N PHE A 129 -10.97 -16.20 7.69
CA PHE A 129 -11.18 -17.17 6.61
C PHE A 129 -11.90 -18.41 7.13
N VAL A 130 -12.81 -18.97 6.33
CA VAL A 130 -13.38 -20.31 6.52
C VAL A 130 -13.02 -21.16 5.32
N ARG A 131 -12.36 -22.30 5.57
CA ARG A 131 -11.88 -23.22 4.53
C ARG A 131 -12.83 -24.41 4.38
N GLU A 132 -13.40 -24.57 3.20
CA GLU A 132 -14.02 -25.83 2.78
C GLU A 132 -13.07 -26.63 1.88
N THR A 133 -13.26 -27.94 1.82
CA THR A 133 -12.65 -28.81 0.81
C THR A 133 -13.72 -29.59 0.07
N THR A 134 -13.40 -30.14 -1.10
CA THR A 134 -14.33 -30.83 -2.02
C THR A 134 -15.19 -31.92 -1.35
N ARG A 135 -14.73 -32.56 -0.26
CA ARG A 135 -15.51 -33.56 0.49
C ARG A 135 -16.49 -32.97 1.50
N LEU A 136 -16.21 -31.77 2.03
CA LEU A 136 -17.16 -31.03 2.86
C LEU A 136 -18.19 -30.32 1.97
N ALA A 137 -17.74 -29.64 0.92
CA ALA A 137 -18.60 -28.85 0.01
C ALA A 137 -19.72 -29.68 -0.62
N HIS A 138 -19.47 -30.96 -0.94
CA HIS A 138 -20.46 -31.88 -1.50
C HIS A 138 -21.10 -32.83 -0.47
N THR A 139 -20.95 -32.57 0.83
CA THR A 139 -21.62 -33.37 1.88
C THR A 139 -23.07 -32.93 2.10
N ARG A 140 -23.89 -33.80 2.70
CA ARG A 140 -25.24 -33.47 3.18
C ARG A 140 -25.47 -34.07 4.54
N GLY A 141 -25.91 -33.26 5.50
CA GLY A 141 -26.19 -33.67 6.86
C GLY A 141 -27.43 -32.98 7.43
N LYS A 142 -28.01 -33.57 8.49
CA LYS A 142 -28.98 -32.85 9.33
C LYS A 142 -28.22 -31.86 10.20
N VAL A 143 -28.75 -30.65 10.35
CA VAL A 143 -28.19 -29.63 11.24
C VAL A 143 -29.24 -29.14 12.24
N VAL A 144 -28.79 -28.81 13.44
CA VAL A 144 -29.61 -28.14 14.46
C VAL A 144 -29.59 -26.64 14.16
N LEU A 145 -30.77 -26.08 13.90
CA LEU A 145 -30.96 -24.64 13.71
C LEU A 145 -30.97 -23.93 15.07
N GLY A 146 -30.56 -22.66 15.07
CA GLY A 146 -30.68 -21.74 16.20
C GLY A 146 -31.41 -20.46 15.80
N ASP A 147 -31.62 -19.57 16.76
CA ASP A 147 -32.30 -18.29 16.53
C ASP A 147 -31.51 -17.36 15.57
N LEU A 148 -32.25 -16.61 14.76
CA LEU A 148 -31.71 -15.53 13.96
C LEU A 148 -31.61 -14.23 14.79
N PRO A 149 -30.58 -13.39 14.61
CA PRO A 149 -30.49 -12.10 15.27
C PRO A 149 -31.66 -11.20 14.84
N LYS A 150 -32.26 -10.50 15.81
CA LYS A 150 -33.46 -9.65 15.61
C LYS A 150 -33.12 -8.18 15.37
N GLU A 151 -31.94 -7.74 15.81
CA GLU A 151 -31.46 -6.38 15.65
C GLU A 151 -30.76 -6.20 14.30
N ARG A 152 -30.96 -5.03 13.68
CA ARG A 152 -30.18 -4.59 12.51
C ARG A 152 -29.14 -3.58 12.95
N LYS A 153 -27.96 -3.64 12.36
CA LYS A 153 -27.02 -2.51 12.38
C LYS A 153 -27.42 -1.49 11.33
N THR A 154 -27.37 -0.21 11.69
CA THR A 154 -27.30 0.90 10.72
C THR A 154 -25.87 1.00 10.20
N ALA A 155 -25.71 1.23 8.90
CA ALA A 155 -24.41 1.46 8.29
C ALA A 155 -23.93 2.89 8.53
N TYR A 156 -22.66 3.07 8.91
CA TYR A 156 -22.02 4.38 9.04
C TYR A 156 -20.50 4.24 8.91
N PHE A 157 -19.88 5.06 8.07
CA PHE A 157 -18.44 5.08 7.87
C PHE A 157 -17.84 6.16 8.80
N PRO A 158 -17.11 5.78 9.86
CA PRO A 158 -16.62 6.72 10.87
C PRO A 158 -15.52 7.63 10.33
N ASP A 159 -15.43 8.85 10.86
CA ASP A 159 -14.31 9.76 10.57
C ASP A 159 -13.06 9.32 11.35
N VAL A 160 -12.30 8.41 10.74
CA VAL A 160 -11.15 7.71 11.33
C VAL A 160 -9.79 8.30 10.97
N TRP A 161 -9.72 9.24 10.02
CA TRP A 161 -8.43 9.72 9.55
C TRP A 161 -7.72 10.61 10.58
N ASN A 162 -6.58 10.15 11.12
CA ASN A 162 -5.75 10.98 11.97
C ASN A 162 -4.25 10.69 11.77
N MET A 163 -3.58 11.50 10.96
CA MET A 163 -2.13 11.44 10.73
C MET A 163 -1.30 11.61 12.02
N CYS A 164 -1.86 12.21 13.07
CA CYS A 164 -1.21 12.37 14.38
C CYS A 164 -1.54 11.22 15.36
N ASN A 165 -2.39 10.26 14.98
CA ASN A 165 -2.69 9.07 15.78
C ASN A 165 -3.00 7.86 14.86
N PRO A 166 -1.97 7.15 14.37
CA PRO A 166 -2.13 6.06 13.40
C PRO A 166 -3.05 4.92 13.85
N THR A 167 -3.17 4.64 15.15
CA THR A 167 -4.05 3.57 15.67
C THR A 167 -5.54 3.88 15.53
N LYS A 168 -5.91 5.07 15.02
CA LYS A 168 -7.27 5.37 14.60
C LYS A 168 -7.53 5.14 13.11
N SER A 169 -6.51 5.10 12.25
CA SER A 169 -6.64 5.07 10.78
C SER A 169 -6.92 3.67 10.22
N GLN A 170 -8.05 3.06 10.59
CA GLN A 170 -8.40 1.64 10.36
C GLN A 170 -8.57 1.18 8.89
N PHE A 171 -8.43 2.04 7.86
CA PHE A 171 -8.73 1.70 6.46
C PHE A 171 -7.67 2.12 5.43
N THR A 172 -6.46 2.49 5.87
CA THR A 172 -5.33 2.90 5.01
C THR A 172 -4.14 1.98 5.23
N ALA A 173 -3.39 1.62 4.18
CA ALA A 173 -2.36 0.57 4.09
C ALA A 173 -1.13 0.65 5.03
N GLY A 174 -1.27 1.14 6.26
CA GLY A 174 -0.29 0.90 7.33
C GLY A 174 -0.96 0.79 8.70
N PRO A 175 -0.47 -0.10 9.59
CA PRO A 175 0.84 -0.75 9.51
C PRO A 175 0.86 -2.29 9.62
N PHE A 176 1.00 -2.98 8.47
CA PHE A 176 1.75 -4.22 8.16
C PHE A 176 1.68 -5.49 9.04
N GLY A 177 1.21 -5.43 10.28
CA GLY A 177 1.51 -6.44 11.31
C GLY A 177 0.75 -7.75 11.22
N ILE A 178 -0.23 -7.86 10.33
CA ILE A 178 -1.02 -9.07 10.11
C ILE A 178 -0.94 -9.46 8.63
N LEU A 179 0.26 -9.67 8.07
CA LEU A 179 0.53 -10.15 6.69
C LEU A 179 1.90 -10.85 6.48
N HIS A 180 2.20 -11.92 7.22
CA HIS A 180 3.58 -12.42 7.32
C HIS A 180 3.73 -13.96 7.38
N HIS A 181 3.28 -14.64 8.43
CA HIS A 181 3.79 -15.93 8.87
C HIS A 181 3.39 -17.22 8.07
N LYS A 182 2.69 -17.20 6.91
CA LYS A 182 2.62 -18.34 5.91
C LYS A 182 3.52 -18.11 4.70
N LEU A 183 4.21 -16.97 4.58
CA LEU A 183 5.39 -16.88 3.72
C LEU A 183 6.33 -18.06 4.06
N HIS A 184 6.39 -18.33 5.37
CA HIS A 184 7.12 -19.37 6.07
C HIS A 184 6.82 -20.83 5.67
N GLU A 185 5.79 -21.15 4.83
CA GLU A 185 5.24 -22.59 4.64
C GLU A 185 5.62 -22.84 3.12
N ARG A 186 5.55 -21.80 2.26
CA ARG A 186 6.29 -21.79 0.99
C ARG A 186 7.81 -21.84 1.24
N LEU A 187 8.33 -21.11 2.24
CA LEU A 187 9.75 -21.12 2.62
C LEU A 187 10.24 -22.49 3.11
N LYS A 188 9.53 -23.20 4.02
CA LYS A 188 9.99 -24.53 4.54
C LYS A 188 10.35 -25.56 3.45
N LYS A 189 9.84 -25.42 2.22
CA LYS A 189 10.15 -26.33 1.10
C LYS A 189 11.51 -26.09 0.43
N ILE A 190 12.07 -24.88 0.50
CA ILE A 190 13.34 -24.57 -0.18
C ILE A 190 14.58 -24.89 0.69
N VAL A 191 14.40 -25.17 2.00
CA VAL A 191 15.49 -25.53 2.93
C VAL A 191 16.44 -26.56 2.33
N PRO A 192 16.01 -27.75 1.81
CA PRO A 192 16.95 -28.76 1.32
C PRO A 192 17.75 -28.31 0.09
N VAL A 193 17.15 -27.47 -0.76
CA VAL A 193 17.83 -26.89 -1.94
C VAL A 193 18.87 -25.86 -1.51
N PHE A 194 18.66 -25.19 -0.37
CA PHE A 194 19.62 -24.26 0.22
C PHE A 194 20.78 -24.96 0.93
N GLU A 195 20.57 -26.14 1.53
CA GLU A 195 21.66 -26.97 2.09
C GLU A 195 22.70 -27.35 1.01
N GLU A 196 22.23 -27.59 -0.22
CA GLU A 196 23.04 -28.05 -1.37
C GLU A 196 23.48 -26.91 -2.31
N SER A 197 23.20 -25.65 -1.97
CA SER A 197 23.41 -24.49 -2.85
C SER A 197 24.88 -24.08 -2.99
N GLU A 198 25.40 -24.11 -4.22
CA GLU A 198 26.76 -23.65 -4.58
C GLU A 198 27.04 -22.17 -4.25
N PHE A 199 25.99 -21.37 -4.00
CA PHE A 199 26.12 -19.96 -3.63
C PHE A 199 26.46 -19.75 -2.15
N ASN A 200 26.38 -20.80 -1.32
CA ASN A 200 26.89 -20.82 0.05
C ASN A 200 28.36 -21.26 0.04
N GLU A 201 29.26 -20.40 0.52
CA GLU A 201 30.70 -20.52 0.31
C GLU A 201 31.45 -20.38 1.64
N TYR A 202 32.37 -21.30 1.95
CA TYR A 202 33.30 -21.19 3.07
C TYR A 202 34.73 -21.02 2.57
N VAL A 203 35.46 -20.03 3.11
CA VAL A 203 36.87 -19.78 2.83
C VAL A 203 37.61 -19.54 4.15
N GLY A 204 38.71 -20.26 4.39
CA GLY A 204 39.53 -20.14 5.59
C GLY A 204 40.08 -21.49 6.09
N PRO A 205 40.68 -21.54 7.29
CA PRO A 205 41.21 -22.77 7.87
C PRO A 205 40.09 -23.74 8.26
N GLU A 206 40.42 -25.02 8.50
CA GLU A 206 39.43 -26.03 8.93
C GLU A 206 38.76 -25.66 10.27
N LYS A 207 39.53 -25.05 11.17
CA LYS A 207 39.19 -24.72 12.57
C LYS A 207 39.67 -23.28 12.87
N PRO A 208 38.88 -22.24 12.54
CA PRO A 208 39.27 -20.85 12.73
C PRO A 208 39.14 -20.42 14.20
N GLU A 209 39.93 -19.41 14.58
CA GLU A 209 39.79 -18.68 15.85
C GLU A 209 38.46 -17.89 15.89
N LEU A 210 38.04 -17.38 14.72
CA LEU A 210 36.82 -16.61 14.52
C LEU A 210 36.14 -17.00 13.20
N LEU A 211 34.85 -17.34 13.25
CA LEU A 211 34.01 -17.53 12.06
C LEU A 211 33.21 -16.26 11.77
N VAL A 212 33.40 -15.65 10.61
CA VAL A 212 32.56 -14.55 10.11
C VAL A 212 31.42 -15.14 9.27
N ILE A 213 30.18 -15.02 9.75
CA ILE A 213 28.97 -15.36 8.97
C ILE A 213 28.46 -14.07 8.31
N THR A 214 28.31 -14.10 6.99
CA THR A 214 28.03 -12.90 6.18
C THR A 214 27.21 -13.25 4.95
N SER A 215 26.65 -12.25 4.26
CA SER A 215 25.85 -12.42 3.04
C SER A 215 26.03 -11.22 2.10
N GLY A 216 25.56 -11.36 0.86
CA GLY A 216 25.54 -10.26 -0.12
C GLY A 216 26.90 -9.55 -0.30
N VAL A 217 26.87 -8.21 -0.34
CA VAL A 217 28.06 -7.36 -0.53
C VAL A 217 29.01 -7.39 0.68
N CYS A 218 28.50 -7.59 1.90
CA CYS A 218 29.33 -7.68 3.11
C CYS A 218 30.36 -8.81 3.02
N SER A 219 30.07 -9.87 2.26
CA SER A 219 31.03 -10.96 2.02
C SER A 219 32.31 -10.50 1.29
N LEU A 220 32.25 -9.42 0.51
CA LEU A 220 33.42 -8.79 -0.10
C LEU A 220 34.18 -7.95 0.93
N TYR A 221 33.48 -7.09 1.69
CA TYR A 221 34.08 -6.29 2.77
C TYR A 221 34.78 -7.17 3.81
N CYS A 222 34.22 -8.34 4.13
CA CYS A 222 34.83 -9.31 5.05
C CYS A 222 36.09 -9.95 4.46
N LYS A 223 36.04 -10.46 3.22
CA LYS A 223 37.23 -11.06 2.58
C LYS A 223 38.36 -10.04 2.42
N GLU A 224 38.04 -8.81 2.01
CA GLU A 224 39.01 -7.71 1.89
C GLU A 224 39.58 -7.31 3.27
N ALA A 225 38.74 -7.16 4.30
CA ALA A 225 39.18 -6.83 5.65
C ALA A 225 40.09 -7.91 6.28
N VAL A 226 39.81 -9.20 6.05
CA VAL A 226 40.67 -10.30 6.53
C VAL A 226 42.07 -10.21 5.90
N THR A 227 42.16 -9.95 4.59
CA THR A 227 43.45 -9.77 3.88
C THR A 227 44.16 -8.48 4.27
N LEU A 228 43.44 -7.37 4.53
CA LEU A 228 44.04 -6.13 5.05
C LEU A 228 44.66 -6.31 6.45
N LEU A 229 44.18 -7.30 7.22
CA LEU A 229 44.72 -7.67 8.54
C LEU A 229 45.74 -8.83 8.48
N GLY A 230 45.93 -9.46 7.30
CA GLY A 230 46.78 -10.65 7.14
C GLY A 230 46.35 -11.84 8.03
N ALA A 231 45.04 -12.05 8.17
CA ALA A 231 44.44 -12.97 9.15
C ALA A 231 43.77 -14.21 8.50
N GLU A 232 44.11 -14.54 7.25
CA GLU A 232 43.53 -15.67 6.49
C GLU A 232 43.73 -17.06 7.12
N ASP A 233 44.72 -17.22 8.01
CA ASP A 233 44.97 -18.46 8.75
C ASP A 233 44.23 -18.53 10.10
N ARG A 234 43.70 -17.40 10.59
CA ARG A 234 42.94 -17.27 11.85
C ARG A 234 41.43 -17.17 11.63
N ILE A 235 40.98 -16.47 10.58
CA ILE A 235 39.57 -16.21 10.30
C ILE A 235 39.02 -17.15 9.23
N GLY A 236 37.86 -17.74 9.49
CA GLY A 236 37.03 -18.37 8.47
C GLY A 236 35.88 -17.45 8.07
N VAL A 237 35.60 -17.30 6.77
CA VAL A 237 34.47 -16.52 6.26
C VAL A 237 33.45 -17.46 5.62
N PHE A 238 32.24 -17.53 6.19
CA PHE A 238 31.11 -18.23 5.61
C PHE A 238 30.11 -17.24 5.02
N LYS A 239 30.02 -17.23 3.69
CA LYS A 239 29.05 -16.46 2.92
C LYS A 239 27.80 -17.32 2.72
N LEU A 240 26.67 -16.86 3.24
CA LEU A 240 25.34 -17.33 2.84
C LEU A 240 24.92 -16.62 1.55
N GLY A 241 24.76 -17.39 0.47
CA GLY A 241 24.02 -16.99 -0.72
C GLY A 241 22.51 -17.23 -0.60
N THR A 242 22.09 -18.04 0.38
CA THR A 242 20.68 -18.38 0.63
C THR A 242 20.32 -18.06 2.08
N THR A 243 19.60 -16.95 2.30
CA THR A 243 19.47 -16.32 3.63
C THR A 243 18.11 -16.51 4.32
N TRP A 244 17.03 -16.84 3.59
CA TRP A 244 15.75 -17.18 4.21
C TRP A 244 14.92 -18.17 3.37
N PRO A 245 14.53 -19.35 3.89
CA PRO A 245 14.88 -19.91 5.20
C PRO A 245 16.39 -20.13 5.32
N LEU A 246 16.87 -20.47 6.52
CA LEU A 246 18.27 -20.84 6.70
C LEU A 246 18.54 -22.29 6.25
N PRO A 247 19.72 -22.58 5.67
CA PRO A 247 20.21 -23.94 5.48
C PRO A 247 20.75 -24.48 6.81
N GLU A 248 19.86 -25.09 7.59
CA GLU A 248 20.10 -25.44 9.01
C GLU A 248 21.29 -26.39 9.23
N LYS A 249 21.42 -27.42 8.39
CA LYS A 249 22.50 -28.43 8.51
C LYS A 249 23.85 -27.84 8.10
N LEU A 250 23.88 -27.10 7.00
CA LEU A 250 25.11 -26.45 6.53
C LEU A 250 25.61 -25.43 7.55
N LEU A 251 24.70 -24.67 8.16
CA LEU A 251 25.02 -23.75 9.26
C LEU A 251 25.52 -24.48 10.50
N ARG A 252 24.87 -25.55 10.93
CA ARG A 252 25.35 -26.42 12.01
C ARG A 252 26.81 -26.85 11.75
N THR A 253 27.12 -27.32 10.55
CA THR A 253 28.48 -27.74 10.17
C THR A 253 29.52 -26.61 10.25
N GLN A 254 29.15 -25.36 9.97
CA GLN A 254 30.09 -24.24 10.18
C GLN A 254 30.20 -23.83 11.65
N LEU A 255 29.09 -23.83 12.39
CA LEU A 255 29.06 -23.52 13.84
C LEU A 255 29.87 -24.54 14.66
N GLU A 256 29.93 -25.80 14.25
CA GLU A 256 30.75 -26.84 14.88
C GLU A 256 32.28 -26.58 14.76
N ARG A 257 32.73 -25.68 13.87
CA ARG A 257 34.17 -25.41 13.63
C ARG A 257 34.87 -24.62 14.74
N THR A 258 34.15 -23.76 15.46
CA THR A 258 34.74 -22.78 16.38
C THR A 258 33.80 -22.42 17.53
N GLN A 259 34.27 -21.60 18.47
CA GLN A 259 33.51 -21.12 19.63
C GLN A 259 33.32 -19.58 19.60
N THR A 260 33.79 -18.89 18.56
CA THR A 260 33.59 -17.44 18.36
C THR A 260 33.05 -17.17 16.97
N VAL A 261 31.91 -16.48 16.86
CA VAL A 261 31.24 -16.17 15.60
C VAL A 261 30.95 -14.69 15.52
N LEU A 262 31.33 -14.02 14.43
CA LEU A 262 30.96 -12.64 14.11
C LEU A 262 29.93 -12.63 12.96
N PHE A 263 28.82 -11.91 13.11
CA PHE A 263 27.89 -11.65 12.02
C PHE A 263 28.19 -10.31 11.34
N ALA A 264 28.25 -10.30 10.01
CA ALA A 264 28.47 -9.11 9.20
C ALA A 264 27.46 -9.04 8.05
N GLU A 265 26.38 -8.28 8.25
CA GLU A 265 25.26 -8.12 7.31
C GLU A 265 24.74 -6.67 7.27
N GLU A 266 24.16 -6.25 6.14
CA GLU A 266 23.62 -4.90 5.96
C GLU A 266 22.33 -4.66 6.77
N ILE A 267 22.14 -3.41 7.20
CA ILE A 267 20.94 -2.94 7.91
C ILE A 267 20.69 -3.72 9.23
N ASP A 268 19.83 -4.74 9.21
CA ASP A 268 19.26 -5.41 10.39
C ASP A 268 20.01 -6.70 10.76
N ALA A 269 19.83 -7.16 12.01
CA ALA A 269 20.40 -8.39 12.55
C ALA A 269 19.58 -9.65 12.15
N PHE A 270 19.28 -9.80 10.86
CA PHE A 270 18.39 -10.85 10.36
C PHE A 270 19.04 -12.24 10.38
N THR A 271 20.22 -12.36 9.76
CA THR A 271 21.01 -13.60 9.74
C THR A 271 21.52 -13.91 11.14
N GLU A 272 22.04 -12.90 11.85
CA GLU A 272 22.45 -12.97 13.26
C GLU A 272 21.32 -13.54 14.13
N GLY A 273 20.11 -12.97 14.04
CA GLY A 273 18.97 -13.39 14.83
C GLY A 273 18.55 -14.83 14.58
N ASN A 274 18.32 -15.20 13.32
CA ASN A 274 17.84 -16.53 12.96
C ASN A 274 18.90 -17.63 13.16
N VAL A 275 20.20 -17.34 12.96
CA VAL A 275 21.28 -18.31 13.22
C VAL A 275 21.49 -18.52 14.72
N MET A 276 21.36 -17.47 15.55
CA MET A 276 21.39 -17.63 17.01
C MET A 276 20.19 -18.45 17.52
N GLU A 277 19.00 -18.27 16.94
CA GLU A 277 17.80 -19.06 17.28
C GLU A 277 17.99 -20.54 16.91
N LEU A 278 18.49 -20.82 15.70
CA LEU A 278 18.88 -22.18 15.28
C LEU A 278 19.92 -22.79 16.23
N ALA A 279 20.99 -22.07 16.55
CA ALA A 279 22.03 -22.56 17.45
C ALA A 279 21.49 -22.86 18.87
N ALA A 280 20.54 -22.05 19.36
CA ALA A 280 19.85 -22.30 20.62
C ALA A 280 18.92 -23.53 20.55
N SER A 281 18.31 -23.83 19.41
CA SER A 281 17.56 -25.09 19.21
C SER A 281 18.48 -26.33 19.20
N LEU A 282 19.73 -26.16 18.74
CA LEU A 282 20.77 -27.18 18.65
C LEU A 282 21.68 -27.26 19.90
N TRP A 283 21.27 -26.69 21.04
CA TRP A 283 22.08 -26.57 22.26
C TRP A 283 22.64 -27.89 22.82
N ALA A 284 22.00 -29.03 22.52
CA ALA A 284 22.43 -30.35 22.98
C ALA A 284 23.56 -30.95 22.11
N ASP A 285 23.71 -30.43 20.89
CA ASP A 285 24.69 -30.87 19.88
C ASP A 285 25.90 -29.91 19.80
N LEU A 286 25.67 -28.62 19.99
CA LEU A 286 26.70 -27.58 19.87
C LEU A 286 27.39 -27.28 21.21
N LYS A 287 28.68 -26.98 21.16
CA LYS A 287 29.39 -26.33 22.28
C LYS A 287 28.87 -24.88 22.46
N PRO A 288 29.06 -24.25 23.63
CA PRO A 288 28.77 -22.83 23.81
C PRO A 288 29.54 -21.97 22.79
N ILE A 289 28.82 -21.07 22.10
CA ILE A 289 29.37 -20.15 21.10
C ILE A 289 29.22 -18.71 21.59
N THR A 290 30.31 -17.95 21.49
CA THR A 290 30.32 -16.49 21.67
C THR A 290 29.88 -15.84 20.36
N PHE A 291 28.67 -15.29 20.33
CA PHE A 291 28.14 -14.57 19.19
C PHE A 291 28.45 -13.07 19.30
N LEU A 292 29.04 -12.52 18.26
CA LEU A 292 29.40 -11.13 18.05
C LEU A 292 28.67 -10.61 16.80
N GLY A 293 28.33 -9.33 16.76
CA GLY A 293 27.57 -8.75 15.66
C GLY A 293 26.93 -7.42 16.04
N LYS A 294 25.72 -7.17 15.55
CA LYS A 294 24.94 -5.97 15.86
C LYS A 294 24.43 -6.01 17.31
N ARG A 295 24.04 -7.19 17.83
CA ARG A 295 23.52 -7.33 19.20
C ARG A 295 24.61 -7.18 20.27
N SER A 296 25.86 -7.54 19.95
CA SER A 296 27.02 -7.30 20.83
C SER A 296 27.63 -5.90 20.66
N GLY A 297 27.04 -5.04 19.81
CA GLY A 297 27.54 -3.70 19.51
C GLY A 297 28.88 -3.68 18.74
N HIS A 298 29.33 -4.82 18.21
CA HIS A 298 30.58 -4.92 17.46
C HIS A 298 30.43 -4.48 15.99
N ILE A 299 29.21 -4.52 15.45
CA ILE A 299 28.85 -4.04 14.11
C ILE A 299 27.69 -3.04 14.27
N PRO A 300 27.64 -1.92 13.53
CA PRO A 300 26.52 -0.99 13.63
C PRO A 300 25.23 -1.61 13.07
N SER A 301 24.12 -1.37 13.77
CA SER A 301 22.75 -1.75 13.37
C SER A 301 22.08 -0.73 12.44
N TRP A 302 22.86 0.12 11.79
CA TRP A 302 22.38 1.22 10.94
C TRP A 302 23.50 1.68 9.99
N GLY A 303 23.10 2.33 8.90
CA GLY A 303 24.03 2.71 7.83
C GLY A 303 24.43 1.52 6.96
N ALA A 304 25.20 1.81 5.89
CA ALA A 304 25.85 0.79 5.10
C ALA A 304 27.19 0.40 5.74
N LEU A 305 27.56 -0.88 5.70
CA LEU A 305 28.87 -1.33 6.15
C LEU A 305 29.97 -0.96 5.14
N SER A 306 31.22 -0.96 5.58
CA SER A 306 32.39 -0.75 4.73
C SER A 306 33.56 -1.62 5.21
N THR A 307 34.51 -1.89 4.32
CA THR A 307 35.72 -2.65 4.63
C THR A 307 36.45 -2.09 5.86
N ASP A 308 36.60 -0.76 5.98
CA ASP A 308 37.23 -0.14 7.15
C ASP A 308 36.52 -0.47 8.46
N MET A 309 35.18 -0.47 8.49
CA MET A 309 34.43 -0.76 9.70
C MET A 309 34.52 -2.25 10.06
N ILE A 310 34.48 -3.15 9.08
CA ILE A 310 34.71 -4.59 9.32
C ILE A 310 36.15 -4.83 9.82
N ALA A 311 37.15 -4.20 9.20
CA ALA A 311 38.54 -4.32 9.60
C ALA A 311 38.80 -3.78 11.02
N SER A 312 38.26 -2.61 11.39
CA SER A 312 38.32 -2.10 12.76
C SER A 312 37.70 -3.07 13.78
N THR A 313 36.54 -3.67 13.47
CA THR A 313 35.88 -4.65 14.36
C THR A 313 36.69 -5.94 14.48
N LEU A 314 37.16 -6.51 13.37
CA LEU A 314 38.00 -7.72 13.36
C LEU A 314 39.32 -7.49 14.11
N ALA A 315 39.94 -6.32 13.92
CA ALA A 315 41.17 -5.93 14.61
C ALA A 315 40.98 -5.87 16.13
N GLY A 316 39.88 -5.26 16.60
CA GLY A 316 39.52 -5.22 18.01
C GLY A 316 39.25 -6.59 18.62
N ILE A 317 38.63 -7.51 17.88
CA ILE A 317 38.37 -8.90 18.34
C ILE A 317 39.68 -9.69 18.43
N LEU A 318 40.51 -9.66 17.37
CA LEU A 318 41.77 -10.41 17.31
C LEU A 318 42.92 -9.77 18.08
N ASN A 319 42.72 -8.58 18.66
CA ASN A 319 43.71 -7.74 19.32
C ASN A 319 44.95 -7.44 18.45
N VAL A 320 44.70 -7.03 17.20
CA VAL A 320 45.73 -6.55 16.26
C VAL A 320 45.53 -5.07 15.93
N GLU A 321 46.58 -4.38 15.48
CA GLU A 321 46.47 -2.97 15.10
C GLU A 321 45.86 -2.80 13.70
N TYR A 322 45.02 -1.79 13.53
CA TYR A 322 44.45 -1.39 12.24
C TYR A 322 44.22 0.12 12.19
N SER A 323 44.34 0.70 10.99
CA SER A 323 44.00 2.10 10.72
C SER A 323 43.33 2.23 9.35
N SER A 324 42.21 2.94 9.30
CA SER A 324 41.44 3.17 8.09
C SER A 324 42.13 4.18 7.16
N ALA A 325 42.17 3.88 5.86
CA ALA A 325 42.97 4.64 4.90
C ALA A 325 42.26 5.95 4.47
N GLY A 326 42.38 6.99 5.30
CA GLY A 326 42.01 8.38 4.94
C GLY A 326 40.80 8.96 5.66
N ARG A 327 40.07 8.19 6.48
CA ARG A 327 38.97 8.70 7.30
C ARG A 327 39.48 9.43 8.55
N THR A 328 39.91 10.68 8.36
CA THR A 328 40.40 11.54 9.44
C THR A 328 39.26 12.27 10.17
N ALA A 329 39.50 12.74 11.39
CA ALA A 329 38.50 13.49 12.18
C ALA A 329 37.93 14.74 11.45
N ALA A 330 38.71 15.36 10.57
CA ALA A 330 38.27 16.50 9.75
C ALA A 330 37.19 16.13 8.70
N TYR A 331 37.07 14.85 8.33
CA TYR A 331 36.04 14.38 7.39
C TYR A 331 34.65 14.36 8.03
N ASP A 332 34.52 13.76 9.22
CA ASP A 332 33.22 13.60 9.89
C ASP A 332 32.66 14.95 10.41
N GLU A 333 33.52 15.92 10.74
CA GLU A 333 33.12 17.30 11.05
C GLU A 333 32.48 18.00 9.83
N GLY A 334 33.06 17.82 8.64
CA GLY A 334 32.52 18.34 7.38
C GLY A 334 31.13 17.78 7.06
N LEU A 335 30.94 16.47 7.28
CA LEU A 335 29.66 15.78 7.06
C LEU A 335 28.55 16.32 8.00
N SER A 336 28.87 16.48 9.29
CA SER A 336 27.97 17.05 10.31
C SER A 336 27.56 18.50 10.02
N THR A 337 28.45 19.25 9.38
CA THR A 337 28.19 20.64 8.96
C THR A 337 27.27 20.67 7.73
N ALA A 338 27.58 19.89 6.70
CA ALA A 338 26.78 19.83 5.46
C ALA A 338 25.32 19.37 5.72
N ALA A 339 25.11 18.38 6.58
CA ALA A 339 23.79 17.84 6.88
C ALA A 339 22.80 18.91 7.40
N LYS A 340 23.28 19.90 8.17
CA LYS A 340 22.47 20.99 8.74
C LYS A 340 22.02 22.03 7.70
N MET A 341 22.63 22.01 6.51
CA MET A 341 22.34 22.94 5.40
C MET A 341 21.35 22.37 4.38
N VAL A 342 20.95 21.09 4.51
CA VAL A 342 20.03 20.44 3.56
C VAL A 342 18.57 20.76 3.90
N PRO A 343 17.80 21.41 3.01
CA PRO A 343 16.39 21.67 3.26
C PRO A 343 15.56 20.37 3.24
N PRO A 344 14.59 20.20 4.16
CA PRO A 344 13.76 18.99 4.22
C PRO A 344 12.83 18.88 3.02
N ARG A 345 12.81 17.71 2.37
CA ARG A 345 11.90 17.42 1.24
C ARG A 345 10.52 17.03 1.76
N ALA A 346 9.61 18.00 1.87
CA ALA A 346 8.21 17.73 2.20
C ALA A 346 7.50 16.98 1.05
N ILE A 347 6.65 15.99 1.39
CA ILE A 347 5.79 15.31 0.43
C ILE A 347 4.67 16.26 0.02
N ASN A 348 4.57 16.63 -1.26
CA ASN A 348 3.59 17.59 -1.77
C ASN A 348 3.33 17.39 -3.28
N LEU A 349 2.14 17.79 -3.76
CA LEU A 349 1.82 17.81 -5.19
C LEU A 349 2.63 18.92 -5.90
N CYS A 350 3.15 18.63 -7.10
CA CYS A 350 3.99 19.55 -7.88
C CYS A 350 3.31 20.93 -8.15
N PRO A 351 4.09 22.00 -8.39
CA PRO A 351 3.55 23.27 -8.88
C PRO A 351 2.68 23.08 -10.13
N GLY A 352 1.42 23.51 -10.06
CA GLY A 352 0.45 23.36 -11.17
C GLY A 352 -0.08 21.94 -11.39
N CYS A 353 0.11 21.00 -10.46
CA CYS A 353 -0.47 19.66 -10.57
C CYS A 353 -2.02 19.71 -10.62
N PRO A 354 -2.69 19.05 -11.60
CA PRO A 354 -4.15 19.07 -11.75
C PRO A 354 -4.90 18.53 -10.53
N HIS A 355 -4.35 17.50 -9.86
CA HIS A 355 -4.98 16.86 -8.71
C HIS A 355 -5.17 17.80 -7.51
N ARG A 356 -4.44 18.92 -7.42
CA ARG A 356 -4.67 19.94 -6.39
C ARG A 356 -6.01 20.67 -6.61
N GLY A 357 -6.40 20.87 -7.86
CA GLY A 357 -7.71 21.40 -8.23
C GLY A 357 -8.82 20.40 -7.94
N THR A 358 -8.62 19.13 -8.33
CA THR A 358 -9.51 18.00 -8.00
C THR A 358 -9.82 17.93 -6.51
N TYR A 359 -8.80 17.86 -5.65
CA TYR A 359 -9.02 17.75 -4.20
C TYR A 359 -9.65 18.99 -3.58
N TRP A 360 -9.40 20.17 -4.14
CA TRP A 360 -10.07 21.39 -3.70
C TRP A 360 -11.56 21.37 -4.05
N SER A 361 -11.92 20.95 -5.27
CA SER A 361 -13.32 20.79 -5.69
C SER A 361 -14.06 19.70 -4.92
N ILE A 362 -13.43 18.55 -4.65
CA ILE A 362 -13.96 17.47 -3.81
C ILE A 362 -14.24 17.98 -2.39
N LYS A 363 -13.25 18.61 -1.77
CA LYS A 363 -13.37 19.19 -0.43
C LYS A 363 -14.52 20.20 -0.35
N ASN A 364 -14.63 21.09 -1.32
CA ASN A 364 -15.71 22.07 -1.37
C ASN A 364 -17.08 21.39 -1.51
N ALA A 365 -17.22 20.41 -2.42
CA ALA A 365 -18.46 19.67 -2.63
C ALA A 365 -18.90 18.91 -1.36
N LEU A 366 -18.00 18.14 -0.74
CA LEU A 366 -18.29 17.41 0.50
C LEU A 366 -18.61 18.34 1.69
N THR A 367 -17.96 19.51 1.76
CA THR A 367 -18.24 20.52 2.80
C THR A 367 -19.60 21.20 2.61
N ILE A 368 -20.03 21.39 1.36
CA ILE A 368 -21.33 22.00 1.01
C ILE A 368 -22.48 20.99 1.17
N ASP A 369 -22.27 19.73 0.78
CA ASP A 369 -23.24 18.64 0.91
C ASP A 369 -23.54 18.29 2.37
N GLY A 370 -22.52 18.33 3.24
CA GLY A 370 -22.67 18.23 4.69
C GLY A 370 -22.93 16.82 5.23
N ARG A 371 -23.29 15.83 4.41
CA ARG A 371 -23.52 14.43 4.84
C ARG A 371 -22.23 13.64 5.10
N HIS A 372 -21.11 14.31 5.41
CA HIS A 372 -19.82 13.70 5.74
C HIS A 372 -19.41 12.55 4.80
N GLY A 373 -19.51 12.79 3.49
CA GLY A 373 -19.13 11.81 2.46
C GLY A 373 -17.64 11.47 2.46
N LEU A 374 -17.31 10.35 1.82
CA LEU A 374 -15.97 9.75 1.82
C LEU A 374 -15.40 9.65 0.40
N VAL A 375 -14.06 9.68 0.30
CA VAL A 375 -13.33 9.27 -0.89
C VAL A 375 -12.61 7.95 -0.60
N ALA A 376 -13.02 6.90 -1.29
CA ALA A 376 -12.25 5.66 -1.38
C ALA A 376 -11.09 5.89 -2.36
N GLY A 377 -9.89 6.04 -1.79
CA GLY A 377 -8.66 6.35 -2.50
C GLY A 377 -7.92 5.10 -2.98
N ASP A 378 -6.83 5.36 -3.70
CA ASP A 378 -6.12 4.38 -4.53
C ASP A 378 -4.62 4.81 -4.62
N ILE A 379 -3.73 4.03 -5.23
CA ILE A 379 -2.28 4.29 -5.23
C ILE A 379 -1.78 5.01 -6.51
N GLY A 380 -1.19 6.20 -6.34
CA GLY A 380 -0.66 7.04 -7.43
C GLY A 380 -0.34 8.47 -6.98
N CYS A 381 -0.13 9.41 -7.92
CA CYS A 381 0.11 10.82 -7.58
C CYS A 381 -1.03 11.47 -6.79
N TYR A 382 -2.25 10.95 -6.95
CA TYR A 382 -3.44 11.40 -6.26
C TYR A 382 -3.54 10.86 -4.83
N SER A 383 -2.78 9.82 -4.42
CA SER A 383 -2.75 9.36 -3.02
C SER A 383 -2.30 10.42 -2.03
N LEU A 384 -1.73 11.53 -2.50
CA LEU A 384 -1.48 12.69 -1.62
C LEU A 384 -2.78 13.34 -1.10
N GLY A 385 -3.95 12.83 -1.48
CA GLY A 385 -5.24 13.04 -0.84
C GLY A 385 -5.27 12.64 0.64
N PHE A 386 -4.48 11.65 1.07
CA PHE A 386 -4.35 11.31 2.51
C PHE A 386 -3.48 12.31 3.32
N ILE A 387 -2.79 13.28 2.68
CA ILE A 387 -2.03 14.32 3.37
C ILE A 387 -2.59 15.73 3.13
N GLY A 388 -2.04 16.73 3.82
CA GLY A 388 -2.44 18.13 3.66
C GLY A 388 -2.29 18.69 2.24
N ALA A 389 -1.48 18.06 1.38
CA ALA A 389 -1.32 18.43 -0.03
C ALA A 389 -2.58 18.18 -0.88
N GLY A 390 -3.35 17.13 -0.57
CA GLY A 390 -4.68 16.85 -1.10
C GLY A 390 -5.78 17.01 -0.04
N PHE A 391 -5.50 17.79 1.01
CA PHE A 391 -6.44 18.24 2.04
C PHE A 391 -7.14 17.14 2.87
N PHE A 392 -6.49 15.98 3.05
CA PHE A 392 -7.00 14.87 3.88
C PHE A 392 -8.39 14.33 3.45
N GLN A 393 -8.61 14.22 2.14
CA GLN A 393 -9.90 13.82 1.56
C GLN A 393 -10.05 12.30 1.37
N GLU A 394 -8.96 11.59 1.06
CA GLU A 394 -8.97 10.12 0.95
C GLU A 394 -9.11 9.47 2.33
N ARG A 395 -10.00 8.47 2.42
CA ARG A 395 -10.36 7.77 3.66
C ARG A 395 -9.94 6.29 3.65
N THR A 396 -9.73 5.71 2.47
CA THR A 396 -9.15 4.39 2.27
C THR A 396 -8.03 4.47 1.24
N MET A 397 -7.03 3.60 1.32
CA MET A 397 -6.03 3.41 0.27
C MET A 397 -5.33 2.06 0.49
N HIS A 398 -5.31 1.24 -0.55
CA HIS A 398 -4.85 -0.16 -0.54
C HIS A 398 -3.94 -0.42 -1.74
N CYS A 399 -4.44 -1.05 -2.81
CA CYS A 399 -3.71 -1.33 -4.05
C CYS A 399 -4.33 -0.62 -5.28
N MET A 400 -3.76 -0.81 -6.47
CA MET A 400 -4.26 -0.22 -7.71
C MET A 400 -5.63 -0.82 -8.09
N GLY A 401 -6.67 0.01 -8.19
CA GLY A 401 -8.05 -0.37 -8.45
C GLY A 401 -8.95 -0.42 -7.22
N ALA A 402 -8.39 -0.48 -6.01
CA ALA A 402 -9.16 -0.83 -4.80
C ALA A 402 -10.24 0.21 -4.42
N GLY A 403 -10.02 1.49 -4.73
CA GLY A 403 -10.95 2.56 -4.36
C GLY A 403 -12.36 2.36 -4.95
N ILE A 404 -12.45 1.91 -6.21
CA ILE A 404 -13.73 1.64 -6.87
C ILE A 404 -14.37 0.33 -6.40
N GLY A 405 -13.58 -0.70 -6.05
CA GLY A 405 -14.11 -1.93 -5.44
C GLY A 405 -14.72 -1.69 -4.06
N VAL A 406 -14.04 -0.93 -3.20
CA VAL A 406 -14.56 -0.54 -1.88
C VAL A 406 -15.83 0.32 -2.02
N ALA A 407 -15.88 1.20 -3.02
CA ALA A 407 -17.05 2.01 -3.32
C ALA A 407 -18.27 1.22 -3.85
N ASN A 408 -18.07 0.08 -4.53
CA ASN A 408 -19.16 -0.84 -4.87
C ASN A 408 -19.88 -1.32 -3.61
N GLY A 409 -19.11 -1.75 -2.60
CA GLY A 409 -19.63 -2.21 -1.31
C GLY A 409 -20.44 -1.14 -0.60
N LEU A 410 -19.82 0.02 -0.38
CA LEU A 410 -20.43 1.17 0.30
C LEU A 410 -21.68 1.68 -0.44
N GLY A 411 -21.64 1.71 -1.78
CA GLY A 411 -22.76 2.13 -2.62
C GLY A 411 -24.01 1.22 -2.54
N ASN A 412 -23.89 0.00 -2.03
CA ASN A 412 -25.02 -0.91 -1.80
C ASN A 412 -25.68 -0.73 -0.41
N LEU A 413 -25.10 0.08 0.50
CA LEU A 413 -25.55 0.15 1.90
C LEU A 413 -26.78 1.04 2.16
N ARG A 414 -27.42 1.59 1.12
CA ARG A 414 -28.60 2.46 1.28
C ARG A 414 -29.75 1.78 2.02
N GLU A 415 -29.95 0.46 1.82
CA GLU A 415 -30.97 -0.33 2.54
C GLU A 415 -30.64 -0.55 4.04
N PHE A 416 -29.40 -0.25 4.45
CA PHE A 416 -28.90 -0.28 5.82
C PHE A 416 -28.84 1.14 6.45
N GLY A 417 -29.44 2.14 5.80
CA GLY A 417 -29.50 3.52 6.28
C GLY A 417 -28.30 4.39 5.89
N PHE A 418 -27.42 3.94 4.99
CA PHE A 418 -26.25 4.72 4.56
C PHE A 418 -26.66 5.86 3.61
N ASP A 419 -26.42 7.10 4.02
CA ASP A 419 -26.76 8.33 3.27
C ASP A 419 -25.53 9.19 2.88
N GLN A 420 -24.36 8.89 3.44
CA GLN A 420 -23.08 9.52 3.14
C GLN A 420 -22.70 9.36 1.65
N PRO A 421 -22.31 10.43 0.93
CA PRO A 421 -21.79 10.33 -0.43
C PRO A 421 -20.57 9.39 -0.54
N VAL A 422 -20.64 8.44 -1.48
CA VAL A 422 -19.53 7.54 -1.83
C VAL A 422 -18.83 8.06 -3.09
N LEU A 423 -17.62 8.56 -2.92
CA LEU A 423 -16.70 8.84 -4.02
C LEU A 423 -15.64 7.74 -4.10
N ALA A 424 -15.26 7.33 -5.30
CA ALA A 424 -14.02 6.59 -5.58
C ALA A 424 -13.09 7.48 -6.41
N LEU A 425 -11.78 7.37 -6.25
CA LEU A 425 -10.82 8.15 -7.04
C LEU A 425 -9.67 7.28 -7.54
N ALA A 426 -9.37 7.33 -8.85
CA ALA A 426 -8.21 6.66 -9.44
C ALA A 426 -7.66 7.42 -10.66
N GLY A 427 -6.43 7.10 -11.07
CA GLY A 427 -5.78 7.66 -12.26
C GLY A 427 -6.21 7.02 -13.58
N ASP A 428 -5.84 7.66 -14.68
CA ASP A 428 -5.98 7.13 -16.05
C ASP A 428 -5.24 5.80 -16.26
N SER A 429 -3.98 5.73 -15.84
CA SER A 429 -3.17 4.51 -15.90
C SER A 429 -3.77 3.38 -15.03
N THR A 430 -4.24 3.73 -13.84
CA THR A 430 -4.94 2.81 -12.90
C THR A 430 -6.27 2.31 -13.47
N PHE A 431 -6.99 3.15 -14.22
CA PHE A 431 -8.24 2.78 -14.86
C PHE A 431 -8.08 1.55 -15.77
N TYR A 432 -7.09 1.59 -16.66
CA TYR A 432 -6.78 0.45 -17.55
C TYR A 432 -6.14 -0.73 -16.81
N HIS A 433 -5.49 -0.51 -15.67
CA HIS A 433 -4.85 -1.55 -14.88
C HIS A 433 -5.87 -2.45 -14.16
N ALA A 434 -6.82 -1.86 -13.42
CA ALA A 434 -7.70 -2.63 -12.52
C ALA A 434 -9.13 -2.07 -12.33
N CYS A 435 -9.42 -0.81 -12.67
CA CYS A 435 -10.75 -0.25 -12.37
C CYS A 435 -11.87 -0.75 -13.28
N ILE A 436 -11.57 -1.18 -14.51
CA ILE A 436 -12.59 -1.60 -15.50
C ILE A 436 -13.53 -2.69 -14.94
N PRO A 437 -13.05 -3.84 -14.39
CA PRO A 437 -13.92 -4.82 -13.73
C PRO A 437 -14.83 -4.23 -12.64
N ALA A 438 -14.28 -3.43 -11.71
CA ALA A 438 -15.05 -2.80 -10.65
C ALA A 438 -16.12 -1.82 -11.17
N MET A 439 -15.89 -1.22 -12.36
CA MET A 439 -16.87 -0.39 -13.06
C MET A 439 -17.99 -1.23 -13.69
N VAL A 440 -17.69 -2.37 -14.32
CA VAL A 440 -18.71 -3.33 -14.80
C VAL A 440 -19.59 -3.79 -13.63
N ASN A 441 -18.96 -4.11 -12.50
CA ASN A 441 -19.65 -4.51 -11.27
C ASN A 441 -20.64 -3.45 -10.78
N GLY A 442 -20.18 -2.20 -10.72
CA GLY A 442 -20.98 -1.08 -10.19
C GLY A 442 -22.22 -0.77 -11.01
N VAL A 443 -22.14 -0.87 -12.34
CA VAL A 443 -23.32 -0.71 -13.21
C VAL A 443 -24.24 -1.92 -13.13
N TYR A 444 -23.70 -3.14 -13.18
CA TYR A 444 -24.49 -4.38 -13.18
C TYR A 444 -25.28 -4.57 -11.86
N ASN A 445 -24.61 -4.43 -10.72
CA ASN A 445 -25.22 -4.56 -9.39
C ASN A 445 -25.86 -3.24 -8.88
N LYS A 446 -25.74 -2.15 -9.66
CA LYS A 446 -26.34 -0.82 -9.41
C LYS A 446 -25.87 -0.11 -8.13
N ALA A 447 -24.64 -0.37 -7.70
CA ALA A 447 -24.06 0.25 -6.52
C ALA A 447 -23.97 1.79 -6.67
N ASN A 448 -24.44 2.51 -5.66
CA ASN A 448 -24.58 3.97 -5.66
C ASN A 448 -23.27 4.69 -5.32
N PHE A 449 -22.39 4.91 -6.30
CA PHE A 449 -21.15 5.68 -6.11
C PHE A 449 -20.82 6.58 -7.31
N ILE A 450 -19.90 7.53 -7.09
CA ILE A 450 -19.33 8.40 -8.12
C ILE A 450 -17.84 8.10 -8.26
N PHE A 451 -17.42 7.64 -9.43
CA PHE A 451 -16.02 7.38 -9.75
C PHE A 451 -15.37 8.60 -10.40
N ILE A 452 -14.39 9.19 -9.72
CA ILE A 452 -13.63 10.34 -10.18
C ILE A 452 -12.34 9.82 -10.82
N ILE A 453 -12.24 9.93 -12.15
CA ILE A 453 -11.01 9.56 -12.86
C ILE A 453 -10.17 10.81 -13.11
N VAL A 454 -8.96 10.84 -12.55
CA VAL A 454 -8.05 11.98 -12.67
C VAL A 454 -7.11 11.85 -13.87
N ASP A 455 -7.67 12.03 -15.06
CA ASP A 455 -6.97 11.96 -16.34
C ASP A 455 -5.94 13.10 -16.49
N ASN A 456 -4.69 12.78 -16.17
CA ASN A 456 -3.53 13.64 -16.38
C ASN A 456 -2.66 13.20 -17.58
N SER A 457 -3.13 12.19 -18.33
CA SER A 457 -2.46 11.60 -19.48
C SER A 457 -1.03 11.10 -19.16
N ALA A 458 -0.78 10.54 -17.97
CA ALA A 458 0.56 10.14 -17.51
C ALA A 458 0.61 9.16 -16.33
N THR A 459 1.39 8.08 -16.46
CA THR A 459 1.83 7.23 -15.33
C THR A 459 2.91 7.94 -14.50
N ALA A 460 2.55 9.07 -13.88
CA ALA A 460 3.50 10.11 -13.48
C ALA A 460 4.41 9.74 -12.30
N MET A 461 3.90 9.05 -11.28
CA MET A 461 4.67 8.72 -10.06
C MET A 461 5.86 7.78 -10.35
N THR A 462 5.68 6.83 -11.26
CA THR A 462 6.66 5.78 -11.56
C THR A 462 7.67 6.14 -12.66
N GLY A 463 7.53 7.31 -13.30
CA GLY A 463 8.47 7.76 -14.33
C GLY A 463 7.88 8.17 -15.68
N PHE A 464 6.56 8.40 -15.79
CA PHE A 464 5.86 8.81 -17.02
C PHE A 464 5.83 7.72 -18.10
N GLN A 465 5.69 6.45 -17.70
CA GLN A 465 5.48 5.33 -18.61
C GLN A 465 4.23 5.56 -19.49
N PRO A 466 4.26 5.18 -20.78
CA PRO A 466 3.06 5.18 -21.60
C PRO A 466 2.06 4.11 -21.14
N HIS A 467 0.79 4.35 -21.40
CA HIS A 467 -0.35 3.51 -21.05
C HIS A 467 -1.45 3.61 -22.15
N PRO A 468 -2.51 2.78 -22.13
CA PRO A 468 -3.49 2.72 -23.24
C PRO A 468 -4.23 4.03 -23.56
N GLY A 469 -4.23 5.03 -22.67
CA GLY A 469 -4.85 6.33 -22.90
C GLY A 469 -4.00 7.34 -23.68
N VAL A 470 -2.68 7.13 -23.85
CA VAL A 470 -1.76 8.14 -24.44
C VAL A 470 -1.30 7.85 -25.87
N GLY A 471 -1.78 6.78 -26.49
CA GLY A 471 -1.58 6.52 -27.92
C GLY A 471 -0.13 6.27 -28.34
N ARG A 472 0.70 5.76 -27.43
CA ARG A 472 2.13 5.53 -27.65
C ARG A 472 2.57 4.21 -27.01
N ALA A 473 3.43 3.46 -27.70
CA ALA A 473 4.04 2.22 -27.20
C ALA A 473 5.28 2.50 -26.33
N ALA A 474 5.74 1.49 -25.59
CA ALA A 474 6.96 1.56 -24.76
C ALA A 474 8.24 1.80 -25.60
N THR A 475 8.25 1.38 -26.86
CA THR A 475 9.31 1.68 -27.85
C THR A 475 9.31 3.14 -28.31
N GLY A 476 8.25 3.89 -28.02
CA GLY A 476 8.04 5.25 -28.48
C GLY A 476 7.27 5.39 -29.80
N ASP A 477 6.87 4.28 -30.43
CA ASP A 477 6.03 4.25 -31.63
C ASP A 477 4.57 4.67 -31.34
N PRO A 478 3.79 5.10 -32.34
CA PRO A 478 2.35 5.30 -32.20
C PRO A 478 1.63 3.99 -31.81
N ALA A 479 0.63 4.08 -30.94
CA ALA A 479 -0.23 2.97 -30.55
C ALA A 479 -1.71 3.39 -30.55
N PRO A 480 -2.67 2.45 -30.62
CA PRO A 480 -4.08 2.77 -30.45
C PRO A 480 -4.36 3.43 -29.09
N ILE A 481 -5.26 4.42 -29.06
CA ILE A 481 -5.84 4.94 -27.82
C ILE A 481 -7.08 4.10 -27.50
N VAL A 482 -7.18 3.62 -26.26
CA VAL A 482 -8.41 3.05 -25.72
C VAL A 482 -9.21 4.19 -25.10
N ASP A 483 -10.34 4.55 -25.69
CA ASP A 483 -11.17 5.66 -25.18
C ASP A 483 -11.92 5.24 -23.91
N MET A 484 -11.37 5.65 -22.76
CA MET A 484 -11.92 5.49 -21.42
C MET A 484 -13.32 6.13 -21.23
N GLU A 485 -13.61 7.23 -21.92
CA GLU A 485 -14.87 7.94 -21.81
C GLU A 485 -15.97 7.23 -22.59
N ALA A 486 -15.66 6.80 -23.82
CA ALA A 486 -16.53 5.92 -24.61
C ALA A 486 -16.73 4.57 -23.92
N LEU A 487 -15.68 3.98 -23.32
CA LEU A 487 -15.77 2.72 -22.58
C LEU A 487 -16.69 2.84 -21.37
N CYS A 488 -16.54 3.86 -20.53
CA CYS A 488 -17.43 4.05 -19.37
C CYS A 488 -18.90 4.26 -19.78
N ARG A 489 -19.18 4.93 -20.91
CA ARG A 489 -20.54 5.04 -21.46
C ARG A 489 -21.05 3.71 -22.01
N ALA A 490 -20.19 2.94 -22.70
CA ALA A 490 -20.53 1.61 -23.23
C ALA A 490 -20.81 0.58 -22.13
N LEU A 491 -20.20 0.73 -20.94
CA LEU A 491 -20.53 -0.05 -19.74
C LEU A 491 -21.88 0.35 -19.12
N GLY A 492 -22.54 1.41 -19.59
CA GLY A 492 -23.87 1.85 -19.15
C GLY A 492 -23.89 2.92 -18.06
N ALA A 493 -22.74 3.54 -17.73
CA ALA A 493 -22.67 4.59 -16.72
C ALA A 493 -22.99 5.99 -17.29
N ARG A 494 -23.48 6.89 -16.43
CA ARG A 494 -23.48 8.34 -16.70
C ARG A 494 -22.04 8.85 -16.61
N VAL A 495 -21.53 9.48 -17.67
CA VAL A 495 -20.14 9.96 -17.76
C VAL A 495 -20.09 11.45 -18.09
N GLU A 496 -19.71 12.23 -17.08
CA GLU A 496 -19.46 13.67 -17.15
C GLU A 496 -17.94 13.94 -17.26
N VAL A 497 -17.56 15.10 -17.80
CA VAL A 497 -16.15 15.51 -17.96
C VAL A 497 -15.99 16.97 -17.55
N CYS A 498 -14.96 17.30 -16.78
CA CYS A 498 -14.60 18.68 -16.46
C CYS A 498 -13.07 18.89 -16.40
N ASP A 499 -12.65 20.15 -16.46
CA ASP A 499 -11.27 20.54 -16.19
C ASP A 499 -11.12 20.83 -14.68
N PRO A 500 -10.24 20.14 -13.93
CA PRO A 500 -10.07 20.38 -12.49
C PRO A 500 -9.52 21.76 -12.12
N PHE A 501 -9.17 22.63 -13.08
CA PHE A 501 -8.89 24.05 -12.82
C PHE A 501 -10.16 24.92 -12.83
N ASP A 502 -11.26 24.48 -13.48
CA ASP A 502 -12.57 25.08 -13.24
C ASP A 502 -13.11 24.56 -11.90
N ILE A 503 -12.66 25.20 -10.82
CA ILE A 503 -13.03 24.83 -9.45
C ILE A 503 -14.54 24.95 -9.23
N GLU A 504 -15.18 25.97 -9.80
CA GLU A 504 -16.60 26.25 -9.57
C GLU A 504 -17.49 25.26 -10.33
N GLY A 505 -17.21 25.03 -11.62
CA GLY A 505 -17.87 24.02 -12.43
C GLY A 505 -17.63 22.60 -11.91
N SER A 506 -16.39 22.26 -11.53
CA SER A 506 -16.07 20.95 -10.94
C SER A 506 -16.79 20.70 -9.62
N THR A 507 -16.87 21.71 -8.74
CA THR A 507 -17.64 21.61 -7.48
C THR A 507 -19.13 21.47 -7.73
N LYS A 508 -19.70 22.24 -8.68
CA LYS A 508 -21.11 22.15 -9.08
C LYS A 508 -21.44 20.79 -9.71
N MET A 509 -20.55 20.24 -10.53
CA MET A 509 -20.73 18.92 -11.16
C MET A 509 -20.72 17.81 -10.11
N LEU A 510 -19.78 17.84 -9.15
CA LEU A 510 -19.76 16.91 -8.02
C LEU A 510 -21.07 16.96 -7.21
N LEU A 511 -21.52 18.16 -6.84
CA LEU A 511 -22.80 18.34 -6.12
C LEU A 511 -24.00 17.82 -6.93
N SER A 512 -24.04 18.07 -8.25
CA SER A 512 -25.09 17.54 -9.13
C SER A 512 -25.09 16.01 -9.21
N LEU A 513 -23.92 15.37 -9.15
CA LEU A 513 -23.80 13.91 -9.11
C LEU A 513 -24.13 13.34 -7.72
N MET A 514 -23.82 14.05 -6.63
CA MET A 514 -24.16 13.67 -5.24
C MET A 514 -25.66 13.76 -4.93
N ALA A 515 -26.38 14.63 -5.65
CA ALA A 515 -27.82 14.83 -5.55
C ALA A 515 -28.65 13.96 -6.52
N ASP A 516 -28.02 13.10 -7.32
CA ASP A 516 -28.69 12.26 -8.32
C ASP A 516 -29.46 11.10 -7.63
N GLU A 517 -30.77 11.29 -7.42
CA GLU A 517 -31.65 10.29 -6.79
C GLU A 517 -31.77 8.97 -7.58
N GLY A 518 -31.42 8.97 -8.88
CA GLY A 518 -31.37 7.77 -9.71
C GLY A 518 -30.30 6.77 -9.27
N GLY A 519 -29.25 7.24 -8.59
CA GLY A 519 -28.19 6.42 -8.02
C GLY A 519 -27.35 5.66 -9.06
N GLY A 520 -26.94 4.44 -8.71
CA GLY A 520 -26.04 3.62 -9.54
C GLY A 520 -24.63 4.20 -9.67
N ALA A 521 -23.82 3.62 -10.55
CA ALA A 521 -22.45 4.06 -10.78
C ALA A 521 -22.41 5.24 -11.77
N ARG A 522 -21.88 6.39 -11.33
CA ARG A 522 -21.60 7.57 -12.17
C ARG A 522 -20.09 7.75 -12.32
N VAL A 523 -19.65 8.36 -13.41
CA VAL A 523 -18.24 8.70 -13.66
C VAL A 523 -18.09 10.20 -13.90
N LEU A 524 -17.07 10.81 -13.27
CA LEU A 524 -16.61 12.16 -13.55
C LEU A 524 -15.13 12.10 -13.95
N ILE A 525 -14.83 12.39 -15.22
CA ILE A 525 -13.45 12.47 -15.69
C ILE A 525 -12.94 13.90 -15.48
N MET A 526 -12.03 14.08 -14.53
CA MET A 526 -11.32 15.34 -14.32
C MET A 526 -10.08 15.36 -15.20
N ARG A 527 -10.24 15.85 -16.44
CA ARG A 527 -9.23 15.75 -17.50
C ARG A 527 -8.40 17.03 -17.63
N ARG A 528 -7.12 16.95 -17.24
CA ARG A 528 -6.10 17.96 -17.55
C ARG A 528 -4.70 17.37 -17.48
N ILE A 529 -3.97 17.45 -18.60
CA ILE A 529 -2.59 16.94 -18.76
C ILE A 529 -1.67 17.32 -17.58
N CYS A 530 -0.84 16.37 -17.16
CA CYS A 530 0.17 16.56 -16.14
C CYS A 530 1.11 17.71 -16.54
N GLU A 531 1.25 18.72 -15.66
CA GLU A 531 2.05 19.91 -15.92
C GLU A 531 3.53 19.59 -16.24
N LEU A 532 4.09 18.53 -15.64
CA LEU A 532 5.46 18.07 -15.95
C LEU A 532 5.58 17.44 -17.36
N VAL A 533 4.49 16.90 -17.92
CA VAL A 533 4.44 16.43 -19.31
C VAL A 533 4.24 17.61 -20.25
N ARG A 534 3.33 18.54 -19.92
CA ARG A 534 3.12 19.79 -20.66
C ARG A 534 4.41 20.60 -20.79
N ALA A 535 5.13 20.81 -19.70
CA ALA A 535 6.40 21.55 -19.70
C ALA A 535 7.49 20.90 -20.57
N ARG A 536 7.53 19.56 -20.65
CA ARG A 536 8.44 18.81 -21.54
C ARG A 536 8.05 18.92 -23.02
N ARG A 537 6.74 19.00 -23.32
CA ARG A 537 6.19 19.05 -24.68
C ARG A 537 6.23 20.47 -25.28
N ASP A 538 5.75 21.46 -24.54
CA ASP A 538 5.36 22.77 -25.07
C ASP A 538 6.42 23.89 -24.90
N LYS A 539 7.52 23.61 -24.18
CA LYS A 539 8.67 24.53 -23.98
C LYS A 539 8.30 25.97 -23.58
N GLY A 540 7.49 26.12 -22.54
CA GLY A 540 7.16 27.43 -21.97
C GLY A 540 6.20 27.33 -20.78
N ARG A 541 5.93 28.46 -20.14
CA ARG A 541 4.83 28.66 -19.18
C ARG A 541 3.59 29.14 -19.95
N PRO A 542 2.35 28.78 -19.59
CA PRO A 542 1.16 29.31 -20.26
C PRO A 542 0.80 30.72 -19.77
N TYR A 543 1.16 31.06 -18.52
CA TYR A 543 1.04 32.40 -17.96
C TYR A 543 2.29 32.82 -17.19
N THR A 544 2.62 34.11 -17.25
CA THR A 544 3.48 34.76 -16.26
C THR A 544 2.62 35.08 -15.05
N MET A 545 2.97 34.50 -13.89
CA MET A 545 2.24 34.70 -12.64
C MET A 545 2.92 35.79 -11.82
N ARG A 546 2.13 36.71 -11.26
CA ARG A 546 2.62 37.78 -10.38
C ARG A 546 1.77 37.88 -9.11
N VAL A 547 2.35 38.43 -8.04
CA VAL A 547 1.57 38.88 -6.88
C VAL A 547 1.57 40.40 -6.89
N ASN A 548 0.39 41.00 -6.98
CA ASN A 548 0.22 42.44 -6.89
C ASN A 548 0.41 42.87 -5.42
N PRO A 549 1.44 43.69 -5.10
CA PRO A 549 1.76 44.02 -3.71
C PRO A 549 0.66 44.85 -3.05
N ASP A 550 -0.02 45.73 -3.79
CA ASP A 550 -1.02 46.65 -3.25
C ASP A 550 -2.33 45.94 -2.90
N LEU A 551 -2.65 44.86 -3.61
CA LEU A 551 -3.76 43.96 -3.27
C LEU A 551 -3.37 42.88 -2.24
N CYS A 552 -2.08 42.53 -2.14
CA CYS A 552 -1.60 41.52 -1.19
C CYS A 552 -1.35 42.14 0.21
N ALA A 553 -2.41 42.23 1.02
CA ALA A 553 -2.33 42.73 2.39
C ALA A 553 -1.65 41.78 3.42
N GLY A 554 -0.85 40.80 2.97
CA GLY A 554 -0.09 39.90 3.86
C GLY A 554 -0.97 39.16 4.87
N ASP A 555 -0.62 39.24 6.16
CA ASP A 555 -1.46 38.69 7.25
C ASP A 555 -2.73 39.51 7.50
N ALA A 556 -2.71 40.83 7.25
CA ALA A 556 -3.89 41.70 7.35
C ALA A 556 -4.96 41.41 6.28
N CYS A 557 -4.66 40.55 5.31
CA CYS A 557 -5.57 40.07 4.26
C CYS A 557 -6.78 39.29 4.80
N GLY A 558 -6.76 38.83 6.07
CA GLY A 558 -7.84 38.05 6.70
C GLY A 558 -7.98 36.61 6.19
N CYS A 559 -7.49 36.31 4.97
CA CYS A 559 -7.51 34.96 4.39
C CYS A 559 -6.59 33.95 5.11
N ASN A 560 -5.83 34.39 6.13
CA ASN A 560 -4.87 33.59 6.90
C ASN A 560 -3.97 32.75 5.96
N ARG A 561 -3.27 33.46 5.08
CA ARG A 561 -2.33 32.95 4.06
C ARG A 561 -2.89 31.81 3.18
N LEU A 562 -4.18 31.85 2.84
CA LEU A 562 -4.94 30.82 2.09
C LEU A 562 -4.12 30.11 0.99
N CYS A 563 -3.51 30.89 0.09
CA CYS A 563 -2.78 30.39 -1.08
C CYS A 563 -1.52 29.55 -0.74
N ILE A 564 -0.89 29.79 0.40
CA ILE A 564 0.34 29.12 0.86
C ILE A 564 0.02 28.07 1.94
N ARG A 565 -0.78 28.44 2.96
CA ARG A 565 -1.04 27.60 4.14
C ARG A 565 -2.13 26.54 3.93
N LEU A 566 -3.17 26.85 3.16
CA LEU A 566 -4.33 25.96 2.97
C LEU A 566 -4.38 25.32 1.58
N PHE A 567 -4.03 26.07 0.53
CA PHE A 567 -3.96 25.53 -0.83
C PHE A 567 -2.61 24.88 -1.13
N GLY A 568 -1.51 25.33 -0.51
CA GLY A 568 -0.24 24.58 -0.42
C GLY A 568 0.58 24.43 -1.70
N CYS A 569 0.41 25.32 -2.69
CA CYS A 569 1.17 25.27 -3.94
C CYS A 569 2.67 25.60 -3.70
N PRO A 570 3.64 24.72 -4.06
CA PRO A 570 5.05 25.00 -3.77
C PRO A 570 5.61 26.22 -4.51
N GLY A 571 5.07 26.57 -5.68
CA GLY A 571 5.47 27.77 -6.44
C GLY A 571 4.98 29.10 -5.85
N LEU A 572 4.37 29.08 -4.66
CA LEU A 572 4.02 30.25 -3.85
C LEU A 572 4.75 30.17 -2.52
N ILE A 573 5.66 31.11 -2.30
CA ILE A 573 6.46 31.23 -1.08
C ILE A 573 6.01 32.42 -0.25
N TRP A 574 6.35 32.40 1.04
CA TRP A 574 6.16 33.55 1.92
C TRP A 574 7.46 34.38 1.95
N ASP A 575 7.37 35.62 1.51
CA ASP A 575 8.46 36.58 1.54
C ASP A 575 8.50 37.25 2.93
N GLN A 576 9.55 36.97 3.70
CA GLN A 576 9.68 37.42 5.09
C GLN A 576 10.06 38.91 5.20
N GLU A 577 10.65 39.50 4.15
CA GLU A 577 11.07 40.90 4.14
C GLU A 577 9.88 41.84 3.87
N THR A 578 9.01 41.43 2.94
CA THR A 578 7.81 42.19 2.55
C THR A 578 6.54 41.78 3.30
N GLY A 579 6.57 40.67 4.05
CA GLY A 579 5.42 40.14 4.80
C GLY A 579 4.26 39.70 3.90
N ARG A 580 4.57 39.21 2.69
CA ARG A 580 3.60 38.98 1.60
C ARG A 580 3.81 37.63 0.91
N ALA A 581 2.83 37.21 0.13
CA ALA A 581 2.98 36.08 -0.78
C ALA A 581 3.82 36.47 -2.00
N LYS A 582 4.63 35.54 -2.52
CA LYS A 582 5.51 35.76 -3.67
C LYS A 582 5.54 34.52 -4.55
N ILE A 583 5.66 34.70 -5.86
CA ILE A 583 5.88 33.60 -6.80
C ILE A 583 7.34 33.17 -6.71
N ASP A 584 7.60 31.89 -6.54
CA ASP A 584 8.94 31.33 -6.75
C ASP A 584 9.14 31.12 -8.27
N GLU A 585 9.85 32.05 -8.91
CA GLU A 585 10.08 32.02 -10.35
C GLU A 585 10.98 30.87 -10.83
N ALA A 586 11.67 30.15 -9.93
CA ALA A 586 12.47 28.99 -10.30
C ALA A 586 11.60 27.74 -10.50
N ILE A 587 10.62 27.51 -9.60
CA ILE A 587 9.77 26.30 -9.62
C ILE A 587 8.33 26.53 -10.07
N CYS A 588 7.86 27.77 -10.19
CA CYS A 588 6.54 28.06 -10.72
C CYS A 588 6.40 27.55 -12.17
N THR A 589 5.27 26.90 -12.47
CA THR A 589 4.95 26.35 -13.80
C THR A 589 4.08 27.28 -14.65
N GLY A 590 3.65 28.42 -14.10
CA GLY A 590 2.81 29.38 -14.80
C GLY A 590 1.35 28.95 -14.98
N CYS A 591 0.88 27.97 -14.20
CA CYS A 591 -0.38 27.25 -14.47
C CYS A 591 -1.68 28.08 -14.40
N GLY A 592 -1.68 29.26 -13.78
CA GLY A 592 -2.86 30.14 -13.66
C GLY A 592 -3.77 29.88 -12.45
N LEU A 593 -3.91 28.64 -11.97
CA LEU A 593 -4.91 28.23 -10.96
C LEU A 593 -4.84 29.01 -9.63
N CYS A 594 -3.66 29.49 -9.22
CA CYS A 594 -3.53 30.27 -7.98
C CYS A 594 -4.15 31.68 -8.06
N ALA A 595 -4.50 32.19 -9.24
CA ALA A 595 -5.25 33.43 -9.40
C ALA A 595 -6.71 33.27 -8.96
N ASP A 596 -7.38 32.22 -9.44
CA ASP A 596 -8.84 32.03 -9.27
C ASP A 596 -9.25 31.76 -7.81
N ILE A 597 -8.33 31.25 -6.99
CA ILE A 597 -8.54 31.02 -5.54
C ILE A 597 -8.24 32.24 -4.67
N CYS A 598 -7.72 33.35 -5.21
CA CYS A 598 -7.26 34.48 -4.41
C CYS A 598 -8.44 35.43 -4.07
N PRO A 599 -8.92 35.52 -2.81
CA PRO A 599 -10.11 36.31 -2.49
C PRO A 599 -9.93 37.81 -2.71
N GLN A 600 -8.70 38.33 -2.58
CA GLN A 600 -8.35 39.72 -2.89
C GLN A 600 -7.98 39.94 -4.37
N LYS A 601 -8.01 38.89 -5.20
CA LYS A 601 -7.55 38.89 -6.59
C LYS A 601 -6.11 39.40 -6.79
N ALA A 602 -5.30 39.31 -5.73
CA ALA A 602 -3.92 39.78 -5.68
C ALA A 602 -2.90 38.88 -6.40
N ILE A 603 -3.33 37.78 -7.01
CA ILE A 603 -2.49 36.90 -7.81
C ILE A 603 -2.97 37.02 -9.26
N GLU A 604 -2.10 37.54 -10.11
CA GLU A 604 -2.41 37.94 -11.49
C GLU A 604 -1.78 36.95 -12.48
N ARG A 605 -2.46 36.72 -13.61
CA ARG A 605 -1.96 35.93 -14.74
C ARG A 605 -1.88 36.79 -16.00
N GLU A 606 -0.66 37.06 -16.43
CA GLU A 606 -0.37 37.65 -17.75
C GLU A 606 -0.14 36.51 -18.74
N ALA A 607 -0.56 36.66 -20.01
CA ALA A 607 -0.15 35.71 -21.05
C ALA A 607 1.39 35.76 -21.23
N ALA A 608 2.03 34.59 -21.32
CA ALA A 608 3.49 34.46 -21.42
C ALA A 608 4.02 34.50 -22.86
#